data_AF-A0A2V7GJS9-F1
#
_entry.id   AF-A0A2V7GJS9-F1
#
_cell.length_a   1.000
_cell.length_b   1.000
_cell.length_c   1.000
_cell.angle_alpha   90.00
_cell.angle_beta   90.00
_cell.angle_gamma   90.00
#
_symmetry.space_group_name_H-M   'P 1'
#
loop_
_entity.id
_entity.type
_entity.pdbx_description
1 polymer ?
#
loop_
_entity_poly.entity_id
_entity_poly.type
_entity_poly.pdbx_seq_one_letter_code
_entity_poly.pdbx_strand_id
1 'polypeptide(L)'
;TLDAGTRVGRFMLQEILGHVWPRFGRTSWYPSVIVASGAIVAGWGYFLYQGVVDPLGGINSLWPLFGIANQLLAAVALCVATTIIIKMGKARYAWITVAPLAWLVTVTMTAGWQLVFSPNPTLGLLARAAAVDPGDPRAAQRIFNYRLDVFVALLFMAVVVMLLAVSIREWWLVLSKRKAAVVHETPFVESAYAGD
;
A
#
# COMPACT_ATOMS: atom_id res chain seq x y z
N THR A 1 5.48 14.74 8.00
CA THR A 1 5.14 13.75 6.94
C THR A 1 5.00 14.39 5.57
N LEU A 2 4.17 15.44 5.38
CA LEU A 2 3.89 16.05 4.06
C LEU A 2 5.12 16.41 3.19
N ASP A 3 6.22 16.95 3.77
CA ASP A 3 7.46 17.19 3.01
C ASP A 3 8.05 15.89 2.43
N ALA A 4 8.25 14.87 3.26
CA ALA A 4 8.76 13.57 2.83
C ALA A 4 7.83 12.92 1.80
N GLY A 5 6.51 13.01 2.00
CA GLY A 5 5.51 12.54 1.02
C GLY A 5 5.58 13.29 -0.32
N THR A 6 5.81 14.60 -0.29
CA THR A 6 6.03 15.42 -1.50
C THR A 6 7.33 15.03 -2.21
N ARG A 7 8.39 14.78 -1.45
CA ARG A 7 9.71 14.36 -1.97
C ARG A 7 9.64 12.98 -2.65
N VAL A 8 8.99 12.01 -2.01
CA VAL A 8 8.77 10.66 -2.56
C VAL A 8 7.81 10.72 -3.76
N GLY A 9 6.67 11.40 -3.64
CA GLY A 9 5.70 11.56 -4.73
C GLY A 9 6.32 12.22 -5.97
N ARG A 10 7.20 13.21 -5.80
CA ARG A 10 7.98 13.81 -6.90
C ARG A 10 8.87 12.77 -7.60
N PHE A 11 9.58 11.92 -6.84
CA PHE A 11 10.42 10.87 -7.43
C PHE A 11 9.58 9.82 -8.17
N MET A 12 8.49 9.33 -7.57
CA MET A 12 7.59 8.36 -8.22
C MET A 12 6.98 8.94 -9.51
N LEU A 13 6.57 10.22 -9.50
CA LEU A 13 6.05 10.90 -10.69
C LEU A 13 7.13 11.09 -11.77
N GLN A 14 8.36 11.41 -11.39
CA GLN A 14 9.50 11.49 -12.33
C GLN A 14 9.90 10.13 -12.89
N GLU A 15 9.79 9.06 -12.11
CA GLU A 15 10.04 7.68 -12.54
C GLU A 15 8.98 7.21 -13.54
N ILE A 16 7.69 7.36 -13.22
CA ILE A 16 6.57 7.00 -14.10
C ILE A 16 6.62 7.82 -15.40
N LEU A 17 6.77 9.14 -15.33
CA LEU A 17 6.91 9.98 -16.52
C LEU A 17 8.24 9.75 -17.25
N GLY A 18 9.27 9.26 -16.57
CA GLY A 18 10.56 8.90 -17.17
C GLY A 18 10.47 7.72 -18.15
N HIS A 19 9.56 6.78 -17.91
CA HIS A 19 9.27 5.67 -18.84
C HIS A 19 8.60 6.14 -20.14
N VAL A 20 7.79 7.21 -20.09
CA VAL A 20 7.13 7.80 -21.27
C VAL A 20 8.03 8.83 -21.96
N TRP A 21 8.79 9.62 -21.19
CA TRP A 21 9.74 10.60 -21.71
C TRP A 21 11.05 10.57 -20.90
N PRO A 22 12.14 9.98 -21.44
CA PRO A 22 13.45 9.85 -20.76
C PRO A 22 14.17 11.15 -20.35
N ARG A 23 13.59 12.34 -20.61
CA ARG A 23 14.05 13.61 -20.04
C ARG A 23 13.42 13.90 -18.68
N PHE A 24 12.19 13.42 -18.43
CA PHE A 24 11.47 13.69 -17.18
C PHE A 24 12.04 12.93 -15.97
N GLY A 25 12.54 11.71 -16.18
CA GLY A 25 13.25 10.92 -15.17
C GLY A 25 14.63 11.47 -14.76
N ARG A 26 15.10 12.56 -15.39
CA ARG A 26 16.35 13.24 -15.00
C ARG A 26 16.07 14.10 -13.77
N THR A 27 16.37 13.57 -12.59
CA THR A 27 16.18 14.24 -11.29
C THR A 27 16.98 15.55 -11.11
N SER A 28 18.00 15.78 -11.95
CA SER A 28 18.79 17.02 -12.01
C SER A 28 18.26 18.08 -12.99
N TRP A 29 17.21 17.79 -13.76
CA TRP A 29 16.66 18.73 -14.74
C TRP A 29 15.60 19.64 -14.09
N TYR A 30 15.93 20.91 -13.90
CA TYR A 30 15.06 21.88 -13.21
C TYR A 30 13.59 21.89 -13.67
N PRO A 31 13.25 21.82 -14.98
CA PRO A 31 11.85 21.74 -15.43
C PRO A 31 11.09 20.51 -14.92
N SER A 32 11.66 19.29 -14.95
CA SER A 32 10.97 18.11 -14.39
C SER A 32 10.90 18.16 -12.88
N VAL A 33 11.86 18.80 -12.20
CA VAL A 33 11.80 19.06 -10.75
C VAL A 33 10.67 20.02 -10.41
N ILE A 34 10.57 21.16 -11.11
CA ILE A 34 9.53 22.18 -10.87
C ILE A 34 8.14 21.63 -11.21
N VAL A 35 7.96 21.00 -12.38
CA VAL A 35 6.65 20.46 -12.79
C VAL A 35 6.21 19.31 -11.88
N ALA A 36 7.09 18.35 -11.55
CA ALA A 36 6.70 17.26 -10.66
C ALA A 36 6.44 17.73 -9.23
N SER A 37 7.21 18.70 -8.71
CA SER A 37 6.95 19.27 -7.39
C SER A 37 5.64 20.06 -7.37
N GLY A 38 5.40 20.90 -8.38
CA GLY A 38 4.16 21.66 -8.53
C GLY A 38 2.92 20.78 -8.67
N ALA A 39 2.99 19.69 -9.45
CA ALA A 39 1.91 18.73 -9.60
C ALA A 39 1.57 18.02 -8.28
N ILE A 40 2.57 17.59 -7.51
CA ILE A 40 2.36 16.92 -6.22
C ILE A 40 1.83 17.90 -5.16
N VAL A 41 2.36 19.13 -5.11
CA VAL A 41 1.84 20.20 -4.21
C VAL A 41 0.41 20.59 -4.58
N ALA A 42 0.08 20.70 -5.86
CA ALA A 42 -1.29 20.91 -6.33
C ALA A 42 -2.22 19.74 -5.96
N GLY A 43 -1.72 18.50 -6.02
CA GLY A 43 -2.42 17.30 -5.54
C GLY A 43 -2.76 17.38 -4.05
N TRP A 44 -1.80 17.78 -3.20
CA TRP A 44 -2.06 18.02 -1.77
C TRP A 44 -3.03 19.19 -1.54
N GLY A 45 -2.94 20.26 -2.32
CA GLY A 45 -3.88 21.39 -2.27
C GLY A 45 -5.31 20.97 -2.64
N TYR A 46 -5.47 20.16 -3.68
CA TYR A 46 -6.76 19.59 -4.08
C TYR A 46 -7.31 18.63 -3.02
N PHE A 47 -6.47 17.79 -2.41
CA PHE A 47 -6.86 16.92 -1.30
C PHE A 47 -7.39 17.72 -0.11
N LEU A 48 -6.72 18.82 0.26
CA LEU A 48 -7.18 19.73 1.31
C LEU A 48 -8.51 20.41 0.92
N TYR A 49 -8.65 20.88 -0.32
CA TYR A 49 -9.88 21.49 -0.81
C TYR A 49 -11.07 20.51 -0.76
N GLN A 50 -10.90 19.27 -1.22
CA GLN A 50 -11.92 18.23 -1.11
C GLN A 50 -12.29 17.94 0.36
N GLY A 51 -11.29 17.91 1.25
CA GLY A 51 -11.51 17.73 2.69
C GLY A 51 -12.34 18.83 3.36
N VAL A 52 -12.36 20.05 2.80
CA VAL A 52 -13.19 21.17 3.27
C VAL A 52 -14.57 21.19 2.60
N VAL A 53 -14.66 20.84 1.30
CA VAL A 53 -15.90 20.96 0.50
C VAL A 53 -16.82 19.73 0.56
N ASP A 54 -16.26 18.56 0.87
CA ASP A 54 -17.02 17.36 1.25
C ASP A 54 -16.28 16.59 2.37
N PRO A 55 -16.42 17.02 3.65
CA PRO A 55 -15.75 16.36 4.76
C PRO A 55 -16.25 14.93 5.00
N LEU A 56 -17.46 14.57 4.57
CA LEU A 56 -18.03 13.23 4.74
C LEU A 56 -17.58 12.26 3.65
N GLY A 57 -17.51 12.72 2.40
CA GLY A 57 -17.03 11.95 1.26
C GLY A 57 -15.50 11.89 1.15
N GLY A 58 -14.80 12.99 1.45
CA GLY A 58 -13.35 13.14 1.31
C GLY A 58 -12.55 12.47 2.44
N ILE A 59 -12.12 13.25 3.44
CA ILE A 59 -11.17 12.81 4.49
C ILE A 59 -11.64 11.52 5.18
N ASN A 60 -12.93 11.40 5.48
CA ASN A 60 -13.48 10.25 6.21
C ASN A 60 -13.50 8.93 5.40
N SER A 61 -13.49 8.97 4.07
CA SER A 61 -13.38 7.77 3.21
C SER A 61 -11.93 7.46 2.86
N LEU A 62 -11.10 8.51 2.73
CA LEU A 62 -9.68 8.38 2.38
C LEU A 62 -8.83 7.83 3.54
N TRP A 63 -9.19 8.10 4.81
CA TRP A 63 -8.44 7.61 5.96
C TRP A 63 -8.44 6.06 6.09
N PRO A 64 -9.57 5.34 5.95
CA PRO A 64 -9.57 3.88 5.81
C PRO A 64 -8.67 3.36 4.67
N LEU A 65 -8.67 4.01 3.51
CA LEU A 65 -7.85 3.61 2.35
C LEU A 65 -6.35 3.76 2.63
N PHE A 66 -5.91 4.85 3.27
CA PHE A 66 -4.53 5.00 3.76
C PHE A 66 -4.17 3.95 4.82
N GLY A 67 -5.10 3.63 5.72
CA GLY A 67 -4.94 2.54 6.70
C GLY A 67 -4.66 1.21 6.02
N ILE A 68 -5.49 0.81 5.06
CA ILE A 68 -5.31 -0.43 4.28
C ILE A 68 -3.97 -0.42 3.53
N ALA A 69 -3.64 0.65 2.81
CA ALA A 69 -2.40 0.76 2.04
C ALA A 69 -1.13 0.57 2.90
N ASN A 70 -1.13 1.10 4.13
CA ASN A 70 -0.02 0.89 5.07
C ASN A 70 0.08 -0.58 5.53
N GLN A 71 -1.04 -1.27 5.73
CA GLN A 71 -1.04 -2.70 6.04
C GLN A 71 -0.57 -3.55 4.85
N LEU A 72 -0.86 -3.16 3.59
CA LEU A 72 -0.30 -3.80 2.41
C LEU A 72 1.24 -3.75 2.43
N LEU A 73 1.81 -2.57 2.66
CA LEU A 73 3.26 -2.38 2.70
C LEU A 73 3.92 -3.19 3.82
N ALA A 74 3.31 -3.24 5.00
CA ALA A 74 3.78 -4.04 6.13
C ALA A 74 3.66 -5.56 5.86
N ALA A 75 2.58 -6.01 5.20
CA ALA A 75 2.45 -7.40 4.76
C ALA A 75 3.52 -7.79 3.73
N VAL A 76 3.82 -6.92 2.75
CA VAL A 76 4.93 -7.10 1.79
C VAL A 76 6.25 -7.25 2.54
N ALA A 77 6.56 -6.31 3.44
CA ALA A 77 7.83 -6.29 4.19
C ALA A 77 8.02 -7.56 5.03
N LEU A 78 6.99 -7.99 5.76
CA LEU A 78 7.02 -9.22 6.57
C LEU A 78 7.13 -10.48 5.70
N CYS A 79 6.49 -10.51 4.53
CA CYS A 79 6.64 -11.63 3.59
C CYS A 79 8.06 -11.71 3.01
N VAL A 80 8.66 -10.57 2.63
CA VAL A 80 10.06 -10.50 2.17
C VAL A 80 11.02 -10.93 3.28
N ALA A 81 10.88 -10.42 4.50
CA ALA A 81 11.71 -10.79 5.64
C ALA A 81 11.61 -12.30 5.95
N THR A 82 10.40 -12.87 5.93
CA THR A 82 10.18 -14.32 6.07
C THR A 82 10.91 -15.10 4.97
N THR A 83 10.83 -14.64 3.72
CA THR A 83 11.49 -15.26 2.57
C THR A 83 13.01 -15.28 2.73
N ILE A 84 13.60 -14.19 3.24
CA ILE A 84 15.04 -14.09 3.52
C ILE A 84 15.44 -15.08 4.62
N ILE A 85 14.75 -15.08 5.77
CA ILE A 85 15.03 -15.99 6.90
C ILE A 85 14.99 -17.46 6.47
N ILE A 86 14.02 -17.84 5.62
CA ILE A 86 13.91 -19.20 5.09
C ILE A 86 15.06 -19.51 4.11
N LYS A 87 15.43 -18.59 3.22
CA LYS A 87 16.55 -18.79 2.27
C LYS A 87 17.93 -18.81 2.94
N MET A 88 18.11 -18.12 4.06
CA MET A 88 19.30 -18.24 4.92
C MET A 88 19.43 -19.61 5.63
N GLY A 89 18.53 -20.57 5.39
CA GLY A 89 18.43 -21.83 6.15
C GLY A 89 17.95 -21.65 7.60
N LYS A 90 17.66 -20.42 8.02
CA LYS A 90 17.31 -20.02 9.39
C LYS A 90 15.82 -20.20 9.71
N ALA A 91 15.15 -21.14 9.03
CA ALA A 91 13.70 -21.36 9.11
C ALA A 91 13.12 -21.52 10.54
N ARG A 92 13.91 -22.03 11.50
CA ARG A 92 13.56 -22.06 12.93
C ARG A 92 13.22 -20.70 13.56
N TYR A 93 13.62 -19.59 12.91
CA TYR A 93 13.33 -18.22 13.33
C TYR A 93 12.23 -17.54 12.49
N ALA A 94 11.68 -18.21 11.46
CA ALA A 94 10.68 -17.61 10.57
C ALA A 94 9.36 -17.26 11.31
N TRP A 95 9.08 -17.88 12.46
CA TRP A 95 7.93 -17.53 13.29
C TRP A 95 7.96 -16.05 13.74
N ILE A 96 9.15 -15.45 13.88
CA ILE A 96 9.33 -14.05 14.32
C ILE A 96 8.68 -13.06 13.32
N THR A 97 8.69 -13.39 12.03
CA THR A 97 8.04 -12.59 10.98
C THR A 97 6.66 -13.13 10.59
N VAL A 98 6.44 -14.44 10.67
CA VAL A 98 5.14 -15.08 10.35
C VAL A 98 4.06 -14.78 11.41
N ALA A 99 4.39 -14.72 12.71
CA ALA A 99 3.42 -14.41 13.75
C ALA A 99 2.81 -12.98 13.62
N PRO A 100 3.60 -11.89 13.52
CA PRO A 100 3.03 -10.56 13.28
C PRO A 100 2.36 -10.46 11.90
N LEU A 101 2.83 -11.19 10.88
CA LEU A 101 2.15 -11.26 9.58
C LEU A 101 0.76 -11.87 9.69
N ALA A 102 0.62 -13.01 10.38
CA ALA A 102 -0.66 -13.69 10.56
C ALA A 102 -1.65 -12.81 11.33
N TRP A 103 -1.18 -12.13 12.38
CA TRP A 103 -1.99 -11.13 13.12
C TRP A 103 -2.43 -9.97 12.21
N LEU A 104 -1.49 -9.35 11.51
CA LEU A 104 -1.74 -8.22 10.60
C LEU A 104 -2.74 -8.58 9.50
N VAL A 105 -2.55 -9.75 8.86
CA VAL A 105 -3.46 -10.25 7.82
C VAL A 105 -4.84 -10.50 8.40
N THR A 106 -4.95 -11.12 9.57
CA THR A 106 -6.24 -11.39 10.23
C THR A 106 -7.00 -10.09 10.51
N VAL A 107 -6.34 -9.10 11.12
CA VAL A 107 -6.95 -7.79 11.43
C VAL A 107 -7.32 -7.06 10.13
N THR A 108 -6.45 -7.04 9.13
CA THR A 108 -6.65 -6.30 7.88
C THR A 108 -7.77 -6.92 7.02
N MET A 109 -7.84 -8.25 6.93
CA MET A 109 -8.93 -8.93 6.21
C MET A 109 -10.27 -8.79 6.94
N THR A 110 -10.28 -8.87 8.28
CA THR A 110 -11.49 -8.63 9.08
C THR A 110 -12.00 -7.20 8.93
N ALA A 111 -11.11 -6.21 9.01
CA ALA A 111 -11.47 -4.79 8.82
C ALA A 111 -11.95 -4.51 7.39
N GLY A 112 -11.28 -5.04 6.37
CA GLY A 112 -11.70 -4.90 4.97
C GLY A 112 -13.07 -5.55 4.71
N TRP A 113 -13.31 -6.74 5.26
CA TRP A 113 -14.62 -7.41 5.17
C TRP A 113 -15.73 -6.59 5.83
N GLN A 114 -15.49 -6.05 7.03
CA GLN A 114 -16.45 -5.18 7.73
C GLN A 114 -16.69 -3.87 6.96
N LEU A 115 -15.65 -3.25 6.39
CA LEU A 115 -15.74 -2.02 5.60
C LEU A 115 -16.60 -2.20 4.34
N VAL A 116 -16.58 -3.37 3.70
CA VAL A 116 -17.41 -3.64 2.52
C VAL A 116 -18.81 -4.12 2.90
N PHE A 117 -18.92 -5.14 3.76
CA PHE A 117 -20.13 -5.95 3.95
C PHE A 117 -20.88 -5.73 5.26
N SER A 118 -20.44 -4.84 6.15
CA SER A 118 -21.20 -4.55 7.39
C SER A 118 -22.61 -4.00 7.06
N PRO A 119 -23.68 -4.49 7.70
CA PRO A 119 -25.03 -3.96 7.50
C PRO A 119 -25.25 -2.58 8.12
N ASN A 120 -24.31 -2.10 8.95
CA ASN A 120 -24.39 -0.79 9.60
C ASN A 120 -23.84 0.31 8.66
N PRO A 121 -24.63 1.32 8.24
CA PRO A 121 -24.17 2.42 7.41
C PRO A 121 -23.03 3.26 8.02
N THR A 122 -22.78 3.22 9.33
CA THR A 122 -21.60 3.90 9.88
C THR A 122 -20.28 3.21 9.50
N LEU A 123 -20.32 1.93 9.09
CA LEU A 123 -19.15 1.10 8.78
C LEU A 123 -19.12 0.57 7.35
N GLY A 124 -20.22 -0.04 6.87
CA GLY A 124 -20.25 -0.75 5.59
C GLY A 124 -20.54 0.16 4.41
N LEU A 125 -19.65 0.20 3.42
CA LEU A 125 -19.78 1.01 2.21
C LEU A 125 -21.01 0.63 1.36
N LEU A 126 -21.37 -0.67 1.30
CA LEU A 126 -22.59 -1.12 0.64
C LEU A 126 -23.85 -0.61 1.37
N ALA A 127 -23.85 -0.63 2.71
CA ALA A 127 -24.94 -0.08 3.52
C ALA A 127 -25.02 1.45 3.40
N ARG A 128 -23.89 2.16 3.32
CA ARG A 128 -23.83 3.60 2.99
C ARG A 128 -24.47 3.89 1.65
N ALA A 129 -24.12 3.14 0.60
CA ALA A 129 -24.67 3.32 -0.73
C ALA A 129 -26.19 3.07 -0.81
N ALA A 130 -26.73 2.20 0.05
CA ALA A 130 -28.17 1.95 0.15
C ALA A 130 -28.91 3.00 1.01
N ALA A 131 -28.21 3.67 1.93
CA ALA A 131 -28.77 4.65 2.87
C ALA A 131 -28.62 6.13 2.40
N VAL A 132 -28.25 6.37 1.14
CA VAL A 132 -28.18 7.73 0.58
C VAL A 132 -29.60 8.26 0.32
N ASP A 133 -29.92 9.43 0.88
CA ASP A 133 -31.18 10.13 0.67
C ASP A 133 -31.39 10.44 -0.83
N PRO A 134 -32.49 9.95 -1.46
CA PRO A 134 -32.84 10.27 -2.85
C PRO A 134 -33.10 11.76 -3.11
N GLY A 135 -33.39 12.56 -2.08
CA GLY A 135 -33.60 14.00 -2.17
C GLY A 135 -32.31 14.82 -2.29
N ASP A 136 -31.13 14.23 -2.08
CA ASP A 136 -29.85 14.95 -2.10
C ASP A 136 -29.35 15.20 -3.55
N PRO A 137 -29.05 16.44 -3.96
CA PRO A 137 -28.52 16.75 -5.29
C PRO A 137 -27.21 16.04 -5.67
N ARG A 138 -26.46 15.52 -4.69
CA ARG A 138 -25.23 14.73 -4.88
C ARG A 138 -25.44 13.22 -4.63
N ALA A 139 -26.69 12.74 -4.52
CA ALA A 139 -26.99 11.33 -4.22
C ALA A 139 -26.29 10.36 -5.19
N ALA A 140 -26.43 10.58 -6.49
CA ALA A 140 -25.80 9.75 -7.52
C ALA A 140 -24.26 9.73 -7.42
N GLN A 141 -23.64 10.87 -7.08
CA GLN A 141 -22.20 10.99 -6.90
C GLN A 141 -21.74 10.19 -5.66
N ARG A 142 -22.43 10.30 -4.51
CA ARG A 142 -22.09 9.52 -3.31
C ARG A 142 -22.31 8.02 -3.50
N ILE A 143 -23.38 7.60 -4.17
CA ILE A 143 -23.62 6.19 -4.52
C ILE A 143 -22.51 5.65 -5.43
N PHE A 144 -22.05 6.44 -6.41
CA PHE A 144 -20.90 6.07 -7.25
C PHE A 144 -19.61 5.96 -6.44
N ASN A 145 -19.29 6.97 -5.61
CA ASN A 145 -18.08 6.97 -4.78
C ASN A 145 -18.02 5.75 -3.85
N TYR A 146 -19.09 5.45 -3.10
CA TYR A 146 -19.11 4.28 -2.21
C TYR A 146 -18.98 2.94 -2.97
N ARG A 147 -19.48 2.84 -4.21
CA ARG A 147 -19.27 1.66 -5.06
C ARG A 147 -17.84 1.56 -5.58
N LEU A 148 -17.19 2.69 -5.89
CA LEU A 148 -15.78 2.75 -6.25
C LEU A 148 -14.89 2.35 -5.05
N ASP A 149 -15.19 2.85 -3.85
CA ASP A 149 -14.49 2.49 -2.62
C ASP A 149 -14.61 0.99 -2.32
N VAL A 150 -15.79 0.38 -2.53
CA VAL A 150 -15.98 -1.09 -2.44
C VAL A 150 -15.08 -1.83 -3.42
N PHE A 151 -15.03 -1.39 -4.68
CA PHE A 151 -14.17 -2.01 -5.68
C PHE A 151 -12.69 -1.90 -5.30
N VAL A 152 -12.23 -0.73 -4.85
CA VAL A 152 -10.84 -0.50 -4.41
C VAL A 152 -10.49 -1.33 -3.16
N ALA A 153 -11.40 -1.42 -2.18
CA ALA A 153 -11.21 -2.24 -0.98
C ALA A 153 -11.10 -3.74 -1.32
N LEU A 154 -11.99 -4.26 -2.18
CA LEU A 154 -11.94 -5.65 -2.63
C LEU A 154 -10.70 -5.94 -3.48
N LEU A 155 -10.27 -4.99 -4.33
CA LEU A 155 -9.02 -5.09 -5.09
C LEU A 155 -7.80 -5.20 -4.16
N PHE A 156 -7.70 -4.34 -3.13
CA PHE A 156 -6.62 -4.43 -2.15
C PHE A 156 -6.65 -5.75 -1.36
N MET A 157 -7.83 -6.24 -0.96
CA MET A 157 -7.94 -7.55 -0.31
C MET A 157 -7.48 -8.69 -1.22
N ALA A 158 -7.85 -8.67 -2.51
CA ALA A 158 -7.39 -9.65 -3.49
C ALA A 158 -5.86 -9.61 -3.68
N VAL A 159 -5.24 -8.42 -3.68
CA VAL A 159 -3.79 -8.25 -3.74
C VAL A 159 -3.08 -8.84 -2.51
N VAL A 160 -3.64 -8.70 -1.29
CA VAL A 160 -3.11 -9.39 -0.09
C VAL A 160 -3.15 -10.90 -0.27
N VAL A 161 -4.29 -11.46 -0.67
CA VAL A 161 -4.45 -12.91 -0.85
C VAL A 161 -3.50 -13.45 -1.92
N MET A 162 -3.34 -12.74 -3.03
CA MET A 162 -2.36 -13.07 -4.08
C MET A 162 -0.92 -13.05 -3.55
N LEU A 163 -0.53 -12.00 -2.82
CA LEU A 163 0.82 -11.86 -2.28
C LEU A 163 1.15 -12.96 -1.26
N LEU A 164 0.19 -13.32 -0.40
CA LEU A 164 0.34 -14.42 0.55
C LEU A 164 0.46 -15.75 -0.17
N ALA A 165 -0.38 -16.03 -1.18
CA ALA A 165 -0.33 -17.26 -1.96
C ALA A 165 1.02 -17.42 -2.69
N VAL A 166 1.55 -16.34 -3.27
CA VAL A 166 2.88 -16.33 -3.91
C VAL A 166 4.00 -16.55 -2.88
N SER A 167 3.93 -15.88 -1.72
CA SER A 167 4.94 -15.99 -0.67
C SER A 167 4.98 -17.38 -0.04
N ILE A 168 3.81 -17.93 0.35
CA ILE A 168 3.66 -19.28 0.90
C ILE A 168 4.15 -20.33 -0.11
N ARG A 169 3.85 -20.15 -1.41
CA ARG A 169 4.36 -21.03 -2.48
C ARG A 169 5.88 -20.99 -2.56
N GLU A 170 6.51 -19.81 -2.52
CA GLU A 170 7.98 -19.68 -2.54
C GLU A 170 8.60 -20.36 -1.30
N TRP A 171 8.03 -20.15 -0.11
CA TRP A 171 8.50 -20.78 1.14
C TRP A 171 8.40 -22.30 1.07
N TRP A 172 7.26 -22.84 0.60
CA TRP A 172 7.08 -24.28 0.45
C TRP A 172 8.04 -24.87 -0.58
N LEU A 173 8.28 -24.20 -1.71
CA LEU A 173 9.23 -24.66 -2.74
C LEU A 173 10.68 -24.70 -2.22
N VAL A 174 11.10 -23.73 -1.40
CA VAL A 174 12.43 -23.71 -0.77
C VAL A 174 12.52 -24.78 0.33
N LEU A 175 11.55 -24.84 1.26
CA LEU A 175 11.55 -25.80 2.37
C LEU A 175 11.45 -27.27 1.91
N SER A 176 10.73 -27.53 0.82
CA SER A 176 10.66 -28.87 0.18
C SER A 176 11.87 -29.20 -0.70
N LYS A 177 12.91 -28.37 -0.72
CA LYS A 177 14.12 -28.49 -1.56
C LYS A 177 13.85 -28.53 -3.07
N ARG A 178 12.64 -28.15 -3.52
CA ARG A 178 12.24 -28.08 -4.93
C ARG A 178 12.77 -26.82 -5.64
N LYS A 179 13.28 -25.85 -4.89
CA LYS A 179 13.92 -24.63 -5.39
C LYS A 179 15.18 -24.34 -4.57
N ALA A 180 16.27 -23.98 -5.24
CA ALA A 180 17.51 -23.60 -4.57
C ALA A 180 17.33 -22.29 -3.76
N ALA A 181 17.89 -22.26 -2.56
CA ALA A 181 17.87 -21.11 -1.66
C ALA A 181 18.94 -20.07 -2.05
N VAL A 182 18.84 -19.51 -3.26
CA VAL A 182 19.77 -18.48 -3.73
C VAL A 182 19.43 -17.14 -3.08
N VAL A 183 20.45 -16.49 -2.53
CA VAL A 183 20.41 -15.12 -1.98
C VAL A 183 21.54 -14.32 -2.64
N HIS A 184 21.23 -13.13 -3.13
CA HIS A 184 22.20 -12.22 -3.75
C HIS A 184 22.68 -11.17 -2.75
N GLU A 185 23.17 -11.63 -1.59
CA GLU A 185 23.88 -10.78 -0.64
C GLU A 185 25.26 -10.42 -1.21
N THR A 186 25.68 -9.17 -1.04
CA THR A 186 27.08 -8.77 -1.30
C THR A 186 28.00 -9.48 -0.30
N PRO A 187 29.23 -9.88 -0.70
CA PRO A 187 30.19 -10.48 0.21
C PRO A 187 30.38 -9.63 1.48
N PHE A 188 30.52 -10.29 2.63
CA PHE A 188 30.84 -9.60 3.87
C PHE A 188 32.21 -8.94 3.75
N VAL A 189 32.26 -7.63 3.99
CA VAL A 189 33.50 -6.85 4.08
C VAL A 189 33.62 -6.36 5.52
N GLU A 190 34.72 -6.73 6.17
CA GLU A 190 34.99 -6.33 7.55
C GLU A 190 35.31 -4.84 7.64
N SER A 191 34.75 -4.16 8.64
CA SER A 191 34.92 -2.71 8.79
C SER A 191 36.31 -2.38 9.36
N ALA A 192 37.12 -1.68 8.57
CA ALA A 192 38.51 -1.29 8.90
C ALA A 192 38.65 -0.22 10.02
N TYR A 193 37.75 -0.22 11.01
CA TYR A 193 37.71 0.68 12.17
C TYR A 193 37.82 -0.09 13.51
N ALA A 194 38.30 -1.33 13.48
CA ALA A 194 38.43 -2.21 14.65
C ALA A 194 39.85 -2.80 14.78
N GLY A 195 40.86 -2.04 14.36
CA GLY A 195 42.27 -2.45 14.38
C GLY A 195 43.21 -1.24 14.38
N ASP A 196 43.29 -0.59 15.54
CA ASP A 196 44.48 0.06 16.16
C ASP A 196 44.05 0.70 17.50
#